data_AF-A0A970WUF0-F1
#
_entry.id   AF-A0A970WUF0-F1
#
_cell.length_a   1.000
_cell.length_b   1.000
_cell.length_c   1.000
_cell.angle_alpha   90.00
_cell.angle_beta   90.00
_cell.angle_gamma   90.00
#
_symmetry.space_group_name_H-M   'P 1'
#
loop_
_entity.id
_entity.type
_entity.pdbx_description
1 polymer ?
#
loop_
_entity_poly.entity_id
_entity_poly.type
_entity_poly.pdbx_seq_one_letter_code
_entity_poly.pdbx_strand_id
1 'polypeptide(L)'
;MQQYSVKFNNQLTGADYDFQTDETYVYDENGNRTLVNGSTSYTTGDHNRLTSDGTYNYTYDNEGNVLTKTNISTSESVEYTWDHRNRLVKATFKNSGGTPADEDR
;
A
#
# COMPACT_ATOMS: atom_id res chain seq x y z
N MET A 1 6.88 21.95 6.32
CA MET A 1 7.96 21.21 7.01
C MET A 1 7.36 20.61 8.26
N GLN A 2 7.71 19.36 8.61
CA GLN A 2 7.24 18.71 9.86
C GLN A 2 7.93 19.36 11.06
N GLN A 3 7.20 19.65 12.14
CA GLN A 3 7.77 20.29 13.33
C GLN A 3 8.03 19.30 14.47
N TYR A 4 7.11 18.36 14.73
CA TYR A 4 7.26 17.34 15.79
C TYR A 4 6.67 15.98 15.41
N SER A 5 7.27 14.93 15.97
CA SER A 5 6.84 13.54 15.80
C SER A 5 6.65 12.92 17.17
N VAL A 6 5.46 12.42 17.47
CA VAL A 6 5.23 11.65 18.68
C VAL A 6 5.66 10.21 18.42
N LYS A 7 6.57 9.70 19.25
CA LYS A 7 7.07 8.33 19.15
C LYS A 7 6.80 7.56 20.43
N PHE A 8 6.28 6.34 20.29
CA PHE A 8 6.19 5.36 21.37
C PHE A 8 6.76 4.04 20.86
N ASN A 9 7.64 3.38 21.63
CA ASN A 9 8.32 2.14 21.21
C ASN A 9 8.96 2.21 19.81
N ASN A 10 9.60 3.34 19.48
CA ASN A 10 10.20 3.62 18.16
C ASN A 10 9.23 3.69 16.97
N GLN A 11 7.91 3.69 17.20
CA GLN A 11 6.90 3.87 16.16
C GLN A 11 6.42 5.33 16.12
N LEU A 12 6.19 5.87 14.92
CA LEU A 12 5.64 7.22 14.72
C LEU A 12 4.12 7.18 14.92
N THR A 13 3.62 7.65 16.05
CA THR A 13 2.18 7.63 16.39
C THR A 13 1.45 8.91 16.00
N GLY A 14 2.18 9.98 15.69
CA GLY A 14 1.61 11.18 15.10
C GLY A 14 2.65 12.13 14.54
N ALA A 15 2.21 12.93 13.56
CA ALA A 15 2.98 14.00 12.93
C ALA A 15 2.13 15.28 12.94
N ASP A 16 2.70 16.34 13.51
CA ASP A 16 2.06 17.65 13.65
C ASP A 16 2.60 18.59 12.57
N TYR A 17 1.69 19.31 11.90
CA TYR A 17 1.99 20.18 10.77
C TYR A 17 1.36 21.57 10.92
N ASP A 18 2.17 22.62 10.72
CA ASP A 18 1.68 24.01 10.80
C ASP A 18 0.77 24.43 9.63
N PHE A 19 0.87 23.76 8.48
CA PHE A 19 0.27 24.20 7.21
C PHE A 19 -0.62 23.14 6.54
N GLN A 20 -0.76 21.97 7.16
CA GLN A 20 -1.67 20.91 6.71
C GLN A 20 -2.25 20.21 7.93
N THR A 21 -3.27 19.37 7.72
CA THR A 21 -3.87 18.62 8.81
C THR A 21 -2.84 17.67 9.46
N ASP A 22 -2.90 17.58 10.78
CA ASP A 22 -2.12 16.60 11.53
C ASP A 22 -2.45 15.17 11.12
N GLU A 23 -1.47 14.30 11.29
CA GLU A 23 -1.60 12.88 11.06
C GLU A 23 -1.44 12.09 12.35
N THR A 24 -2.33 11.13 12.58
CA THR A 24 -2.28 10.18 13.69
C THR A 24 -2.24 8.76 13.16
N TYR A 25 -1.48 7.90 13.84
CA TYR A 25 -1.22 6.54 13.40
C TYR A 25 -1.41 5.55 14.54
N VAL A 26 -2.02 4.41 14.25
CA VAL A 26 -2.10 3.27 15.16
C VAL A 26 -1.37 2.09 14.53
N TYR A 27 -0.72 1.30 15.38
CA TYR A 27 -0.01 0.10 14.99
C TYR A 27 -0.57 -1.11 15.73
N ASP A 28 -0.55 -2.28 15.09
CA ASP A 28 -0.80 -3.56 15.77
C ASP A 28 0.41 -4.01 16.61
N GLU A 29 0.26 -5.13 17.32
CA GLU A 29 1.32 -5.70 18.18
C GLU A 29 2.57 -6.12 17.38
N ASN A 30 2.43 -6.41 16.09
CA ASN A 30 3.53 -6.74 15.18
C ASN A 30 4.19 -5.48 14.60
N GLY A 31 3.68 -4.30 14.93
CA GLY A 31 4.17 -3.01 14.49
C GLY A 31 3.77 -2.62 13.08
N ASN A 32 2.73 -3.24 12.52
CA ASN A 32 2.11 -2.78 11.29
C ASN A 32 1.20 -1.62 11.57
N ARG A 33 1.24 -0.61 10.72
CA ARG A 33 0.25 0.47 10.74
C ARG A 33 -1.14 -0.13 10.43
N THR A 34 -2.17 0.31 11.13
CA THR A 34 -3.57 -0.16 10.94
C THR A 34 -4.53 1.00 10.69
N LEU A 35 -4.31 2.14 11.35
CA LEU A 35 -5.13 3.35 11.21
C LEU A 35 -4.27 4.55 10.80
N VAL A 36 -4.83 5.40 9.93
CA VAL A 36 -4.36 6.77 9.69
C VAL A 36 -5.53 7.71 9.92
N ASN A 37 -5.38 8.70 10.80
CA ASN A 37 -6.42 9.68 11.10
C ASN A 37 -7.77 9.04 11.47
N GLY A 38 -7.72 7.95 12.24
CA GLY A 38 -8.90 7.22 12.71
C GLY A 38 -9.62 6.37 11.65
N SER A 39 -9.13 6.34 10.41
CA SER A 39 -9.67 5.49 9.34
C SER A 39 -8.83 4.24 9.17
N THR A 40 -9.48 3.07 9.02
CA THR A 40 -8.78 1.83 8.70
C THR A 40 -8.16 2.00 7.33
N SER A 41 -6.85 2.11 7.30
CA SER A 41 -6.12 2.41 6.07
C SER A 41 -5.10 1.35 5.75
N TYR A 42 -4.81 0.39 6.63
CA TYR A 42 -3.77 -0.59 6.36
C TYR A 42 -4.20 -1.95 6.87
N THR A 43 -4.17 -2.95 5.99
CA THR A 43 -4.41 -4.35 6.32
C THR A 43 -3.14 -5.13 5.98
N THR A 44 -2.65 -5.92 6.92
CA THR A 44 -1.56 -6.87 6.69
C THR A 44 -2.09 -8.30 6.75
N GLY A 45 -1.58 -9.14 5.86
CA GLY A 45 -1.86 -10.58 5.83
C GLY A 45 -0.66 -11.39 6.28
N ASP A 46 -0.60 -12.64 5.79
CA ASP A 46 0.49 -13.56 6.10
C ASP A 46 1.87 -12.96 5.79
N HIS A 47 2.87 -13.37 6.57
CA HIS A 47 4.24 -12.88 6.47
C HIS A 47 4.38 -11.35 6.57
N ASN A 48 3.44 -10.70 7.27
CA ASN A 48 3.46 -9.26 7.49
C ASN A 48 3.35 -8.43 6.21
N ARG A 49 2.74 -9.01 5.17
CA ARG A 49 2.60 -8.38 3.84
C ARG A 49 1.41 -7.44 3.82
N LEU A 50 1.59 -6.24 3.29
CA LEU A 50 0.53 -5.24 3.14
C LEU A 50 -0.49 -5.67 2.08
N THR A 51 -1.67 -6.11 2.49
CA THR A 51 -2.74 -6.55 1.56
C THR A 51 -3.68 -5.41 1.16
N SER A 52 -3.74 -4.34 1.93
CA SER A 52 -4.47 -3.12 1.58
C SER A 52 -3.83 -1.89 2.22
N ASP A 53 -3.74 -0.79 1.48
CA ASP A 53 -3.37 0.54 2.00
C ASP A 53 -4.55 1.53 2.05
N GLY A 54 -5.78 0.99 1.99
CA GLY A 54 -7.01 1.77 2.03
C GLY A 54 -7.34 2.47 0.70
N THR A 55 -6.38 2.54 -0.23
CA THR A 55 -6.58 3.02 -1.61
C THR A 55 -6.44 1.89 -2.62
N TYR A 56 -5.50 0.97 -2.39
CA TYR A 56 -5.18 -0.16 -3.22
C TYR A 56 -5.19 -1.45 -2.42
N ASN A 57 -5.61 -2.53 -3.07
CA ASN A 57 -5.40 -3.89 -2.63
C ASN A 57 -4.21 -4.52 -3.36
N TYR A 58 -3.49 -5.38 -2.64
CA TYR A 58 -2.26 -6.01 -3.12
C TYR A 58 -2.33 -7.52 -2.99
N THR A 59 -1.79 -8.23 -3.98
CA THR A 59 -1.56 -9.68 -3.91
C THR A 59 -0.10 -9.99 -4.13
N TYR A 60 0.32 -11.18 -3.69
CA TYR A 60 1.72 -11.59 -3.68
C TYR A 60 1.87 -13.01 -4.18
N ASP A 61 3.01 -13.32 -4.80
CA ASP A 61 3.44 -14.69 -4.99
C ASP A 61 4.00 -15.30 -3.69
N ASN A 62 4.40 -16.57 -3.74
CA ASN A 62 4.95 -17.26 -2.57
C ASN A 62 6.29 -16.64 -2.12
N GLU A 63 7.06 -16.07 -3.04
CA GLU A 63 8.36 -15.45 -2.78
C GLU A 63 8.22 -14.04 -2.18
N GLY A 64 7.03 -13.46 -2.23
CA GLY A 64 6.71 -12.15 -1.67
C GLY A 64 6.81 -11.00 -2.66
N ASN A 65 6.92 -11.29 -3.96
CA ASN A 65 6.80 -10.27 -4.98
C ASN A 65 5.33 -9.91 -5.17
N VAL A 66 5.04 -8.63 -5.38
CA VAL A 66 3.68 -8.15 -5.65
C VAL A 66 3.23 -8.67 -7.02
N LEU A 67 2.10 -9.36 -7.09
CA LEU A 67 1.48 -9.81 -8.35
C LEU A 67 0.49 -8.79 -8.89
N THR A 68 -0.35 -8.23 -8.02
CA THR A 68 -1.35 -7.24 -8.41
C THR A 68 -1.37 -6.06 -7.46
N LYS A 69 -1.68 -4.88 -8.02
CA LYS A 69 -2.06 -3.67 -7.30
C LYS A 69 -3.37 -3.17 -7.90
N THR A 70 -4.46 -3.15 -7.13
CA THR A 70 -5.80 -2.81 -7.63
C THR A 70 -6.36 -1.64 -6.85
N ASN A 71 -6.74 -0.56 -7.52
CA ASN A 71 -7.42 0.58 -6.91
C ASN A 71 -8.81 0.15 -6.43
N ILE A 72 -9.11 0.39 -5.15
CA ILE A 72 -10.36 -0.05 -4.52
C ILE A 72 -11.56 0.70 -5.08
N SER A 73 -11.39 1.99 -5.42
CA SER A 73 -12.49 2.84 -5.88
C SER A 73 -12.74 2.75 -7.37
N THR A 74 -11.70 2.59 -8.19
CA THR A 74 -11.81 2.58 -9.66
C THR A 74 -11.76 1.19 -10.27
N SER A 75 -11.32 0.17 -9.52
CA SER A 75 -11.02 -1.18 -10.01
C SER A 75 -9.92 -1.25 -11.09
N GLU A 76 -9.26 -0.13 -11.39
CA GLU A 76 -8.06 -0.13 -12.23
C GLU A 76 -6.96 -0.89 -11.53
N SER A 77 -6.14 -1.61 -12.30
CA SER A 77 -5.13 -2.48 -11.71
C SER A 77 -3.83 -2.50 -12.50
N VAL A 78 -2.77 -2.92 -11.83
CA VAL A 78 -1.48 -3.24 -12.43
C VAL A 78 -1.14 -4.68 -12.10
N GLU A 79 -0.83 -5.46 -13.13
CA GLU A 79 -0.30 -6.81 -12.99
C GLU A 79 1.21 -6.79 -13.23
N TYR A 80 1.95 -7.39 -12.30
CA TYR A 80 3.40 -7.45 -12.33
C TYR A 80 3.87 -8.86 -12.64
N THR A 81 4.91 -8.98 -13.46
CA THR A 81 5.57 -10.26 -13.76
C THR A 81 7.03 -10.16 -13.38
N TRP A 82 7.52 -11.19 -12.71
CA TRP A 82 8.88 -11.28 -12.18
C TRP A 82 9.62 -12.43 -12.86
N ASP A 83 10.95 -12.31 -12.99
CA ASP A 83 11.79 -13.45 -13.33
C ASP A 83 12.17 -14.25 -12.09
N HIS A 84 12.76 -15.43 -12.30
CA HIS A 84 13.24 -16.34 -11.24
C HIS A 84 14.35 -15.75 -10.32
N ARG A 85 14.82 -14.53 -10.60
CA ARG A 85 15.79 -13.79 -9.78
C ARG A 85 15.11 -12.65 -9.01
N ASN A 86 13.78 -12.66 -8.90
CA ASN A 86 12.97 -11.62 -8.26
C ASN A 86 13.18 -10.23 -8.87
N ARG A 87 13.36 -10.17 -10.20
CA ARG A 87 13.44 -8.90 -10.93
C ARG A 87 12.16 -8.69 -11.72
N LEU A 88 11.59 -7.49 -11.60
CA LEU A 88 10.40 -7.11 -12.35
C LEU A 88 10.73 -7.08 -13.85
N VAL A 89 9.98 -7.81 -14.66
CA VAL A 89 10.16 -7.88 -16.11
C VAL A 89 9.00 -7.29 -16.91
N LYS A 90 7.81 -7.18 -16.30
CA LYS A 90 6.63 -6.57 -16.96
C LYS A 90 5.68 -5.95 -15.95
N ALA A 91 5.09 -4.82 -16.32
CA ALA A 91 3.91 -4.25 -15.68
C ALA A 91 2.82 -4.06 -16.74
N THR A 92 1.62 -4.56 -16.47
CA THR A 92 0.45 -4.42 -17.37
C THR A 92 -0.60 -3.59 -16.66
N PHE A 93 -0.85 -2.38 -17.13
CA PHE A 93 -1.90 -1.50 -16.61
C PHE A 93 -3.23 -1.91 -17.21
N LYS A 94 -4.26 -2.04 -16.38
CA LYS A 94 -5.61 -2.43 -16.76
C LYS A 94 -6.60 -1.39 -16.31
N ASN A 95 -7.54 -1.06 -17.20
CA ASN A 95 -8.69 -0.23 -16.85
C ASN A 95 -9.65 -0.99 -15.90
N SER A 96 -10.73 -0.35 -15.48
CA SER A 96 -11.75 -0.93 -14.60
C SER A 96 -12.44 -2.19 -15.18
N GLY A 97 -12.40 -2.37 -16.50
CA GLY A 97 -12.91 -3.56 -17.19
C GLY A 97 -11.91 -4.72 -17.28
N GLY A 98 -10.68 -4.56 -16.77
CA GLY A 98 -9.62 -5.57 -16.83
C GLY A 98 -8.88 -5.64 -18.17
N THR A 99 -9.17 -4.74 -19.10
CA THR A 99 -8.48 -4.64 -20.40
C THR A 99 -7.20 -3.83 -20.25
N PRO A 100 -6.10 -4.19 -20.92
CA PRO A 100 -4.89 -3.37 -20.93
C PRO A 100 -5.21 -1.92 -21.33
N ALA A 101 -4.76 -0.97 -20.52
CA ALA A 101 -5.02 0.46 -20.74
C ALA A 101 -4.21 1.05 -21.91
N ASP A 102 -3.19 0.34 -22.40
CA ASP A 102 -2.33 0.71 -23.52
C ASP A 102 -2.72 0.02 -24.86
N GLU A 103 -3.99 -0.34 -25.09
CA GLU A 103 -4.42 -0.94 -26.39
C GLU A 103 -4.44 0.04 -27.58
N ASP A 104 -3.94 1.27 -27.45
CA ASP A 104 -3.82 2.20 -28.58
C ASP A 104 -2.50 3.00 -28.51
N ARG A 105 -1.49 2.57 -29.30
CA ARG A 105 -0.36 3.38 -29.75
C ARG A 105 -0.09 3.11 -31.23
#